data_AF-A0A8H6CIQ4-F1
#
_entry.id   AF-A0A8H6CIQ4-F1
#
_cell.length_a   1.000
_cell.length_b   1.000
_cell.length_c   1.000
_cell.angle_alpha   90.00
_cell.angle_beta   90.00
_cell.angle_gamma   90.00
#
_symmetry.space_group_name_H-M   'P 1'
#
loop_
_entity.id
_entity.type
_entity.pdbx_description
1 polymer ?
#
loop_
_entity_poly.entity_id
_entity_poly.type
_entity_poly.pdbx_seq_one_letter_code
_entity_poly.pdbx_strand_id
1 'polypeptide(L)'
;MNNIIQAQLDRVETALNTLIESIASYNPSIPAANALLAADDDLNEGLQQLSTHQHNHARIQSLRLTIDQQNASITDTLTALASTRADLLSIPSSLPQKDARNVPYNELLDYAKRISRYTVPPAFRHALPPAQPAIPAAVNGDTVAVEEGAEDSKEEKEGMGTASLEDIERKWLDPLTQIPFVPWVSDETIKRGALAEIQSMVERGDDPENMGAGGSKEEKGQTMEIGESEDAAGKEGDISADGGMGMQRREEKPKVFGGLDLYDPDSPDVDDD
;
A
#
# COMPACT_ATOMS: atom_id res chain seq x y z
N MET A 1 56.86 0.00 -22.66
CA MET A 1 56.53 0.82 -23.85
C MET A 1 57.50 1.97 -24.07
N ASN A 2 57.64 2.93 -23.14
CA ASN A 2 58.39 4.18 -23.40
C ASN A 2 59.84 3.97 -23.85
N ASN A 3 60.57 3.01 -23.27
CA ASN A 3 61.95 2.72 -23.67
C ASN A 3 62.06 2.14 -25.10
N ILE A 4 61.03 1.46 -25.60
CA ILE A 4 61.02 0.88 -26.96
C ILE A 4 60.80 2.00 -27.98
N ILE A 5 59.83 2.88 -27.72
CA ILE A 5 59.58 4.05 -28.57
C ILE A 5 60.79 4.99 -28.57
N GLN A 6 61.41 5.22 -27.42
CA GLN A 6 62.63 6.02 -27.34
C GLN A 6 63.74 5.42 -28.22
N ALA A 7 63.98 4.11 -28.11
CA ALA A 7 64.99 3.44 -28.94
C ALA A 7 64.67 3.48 -30.45
N GLN A 8 63.40 3.38 -30.84
CA GLN A 8 62.96 3.52 -32.23
C GLN A 8 63.15 4.96 -32.73
N LEU A 9 62.85 5.95 -31.90
CA LEU A 9 63.02 7.38 -32.22
C LEU A 9 64.50 7.74 -32.36
N ASP A 10 65.35 7.24 -31.46
CA ASP A 10 66.82 7.36 -31.56
C ASP A 10 67.34 6.68 -32.85
N ARG A 11 66.72 5.56 -33.27
CA ARG A 11 67.05 4.86 -34.53
C ARG A 11 66.65 5.65 -35.77
N VAL A 12 65.49 6.30 -35.75
CA VAL A 12 65.07 7.22 -36.82
C VAL A 12 66.03 8.42 -36.89
N GLU A 13 66.37 9.02 -35.75
CA GLU A 13 67.28 10.16 -35.68
C GLU A 13 68.68 9.82 -36.24
N THR A 14 69.23 8.67 -35.85
CA THR A 14 70.51 8.21 -36.38
C THR A 14 70.45 7.92 -37.88
N ALA A 15 69.39 7.26 -38.38
CA ALA A 15 69.21 7.02 -39.81
C ALA A 15 69.09 8.35 -40.60
N LEU A 16 68.35 9.32 -40.08
CA LEU A 16 68.16 10.63 -40.69
C LEU A 16 69.48 11.40 -40.76
N ASN A 17 70.26 11.40 -39.67
CA ASN A 17 71.60 12.00 -39.64
C ASN A 17 72.54 11.35 -40.67
N THR A 18 72.49 10.02 -40.84
CA THR A 18 73.31 9.34 -41.86
C THR A 18 72.90 9.68 -43.29
N LEU A 19 71.59 9.86 -43.55
CA LEU A 19 71.10 10.28 -44.85
C LEU A 19 71.54 11.71 -45.17
N ILE A 20 71.41 12.63 -44.21
CA ILE A 20 71.86 14.03 -44.33
C ILE A 20 73.35 14.10 -44.65
N GLU A 21 74.18 13.34 -43.93
CA GLU A 21 75.63 13.31 -44.16
C GLU A 21 75.95 12.80 -45.58
N SER A 22 75.21 11.79 -46.07
CA SER A 22 75.38 11.28 -47.45
C SER A 22 74.99 12.31 -48.51
N ILE A 23 73.96 13.13 -48.25
CA ILE A 23 73.52 14.19 -49.17
C ILE A 23 74.51 15.37 -49.12
N ALA A 24 74.97 15.76 -47.93
CA ALA A 24 75.93 16.85 -47.74
C ALA A 24 77.30 16.54 -48.35
N SER A 25 77.72 15.28 -48.32
CA SER A 25 78.94 14.79 -48.99
C SER A 25 78.76 14.55 -50.51
N TYR A 26 77.62 14.96 -51.09
CA TYR A 26 77.27 14.78 -52.50
C TYR A 26 77.29 13.33 -52.99
N ASN A 27 77.09 12.37 -52.08
CA ASN A 27 77.03 10.94 -52.36
C ASN A 27 75.71 10.34 -51.83
N PRO A 28 74.58 10.61 -52.51
CA PRO A 28 73.27 10.16 -52.03
C PRO A 28 73.22 8.63 -51.98
N SER A 29 73.09 8.09 -50.76
CA SER A 29 73.09 6.65 -50.55
C SER A 29 71.66 6.09 -50.43
N ILE A 30 71.27 5.28 -51.42
CA ILE A 30 70.05 4.46 -51.40
C ILE A 30 69.94 3.59 -50.12
N PRO A 31 71.01 2.95 -49.62
CA PRO A 31 70.90 2.16 -48.39
C PRO A 31 70.56 3.00 -47.15
N ALA A 32 71.00 4.26 -47.04
CA ALA A 32 70.59 5.13 -45.93
C ALA A 32 69.11 5.53 -46.02
N ALA A 33 68.60 5.73 -47.23
CA ALA A 33 67.17 6.01 -47.45
C ALA A 33 66.29 4.80 -47.06
N ASN A 34 66.72 3.58 -47.42
CA ASN A 34 66.01 2.35 -47.01
C ASN A 34 66.08 2.12 -45.50
N ALA A 35 67.21 2.46 -44.86
CA ALA A 35 67.35 2.36 -43.40
C ALA A 35 66.42 3.34 -42.66
N LEU A 36 66.23 4.55 -43.19
CA LEU A 36 65.24 5.50 -42.69
C LEU A 36 63.82 4.96 -42.82
N LEU A 37 63.46 4.41 -43.98
CA LEU A 37 62.14 3.85 -44.22
C LEU A 37 61.83 2.70 -43.26
N ALA A 38 62.78 1.78 -43.07
CA ALA A 38 62.62 0.70 -42.09
C ALA A 38 62.49 1.22 -40.64
N ALA A 39 63.24 2.27 -40.27
CA ALA A 39 63.13 2.86 -38.93
C ALA A 39 61.78 3.57 -38.72
N ASP A 40 61.20 4.18 -39.76
CA ASP A 40 59.88 4.79 -39.73
C ASP A 40 58.76 3.74 -39.61
N ASP A 41 58.87 2.64 -40.36
CA ASP A 41 57.96 1.50 -40.24
C ASP A 41 57.98 0.92 -38.81
N ASP A 42 59.17 0.73 -38.22
CA ASP A 42 59.34 0.28 -36.84
C ASP A 42 58.68 1.25 -35.83
N LEU A 43 58.86 2.57 -36.03
CA LEU A 43 58.25 3.61 -35.19
C LEU A 43 56.72 3.58 -35.29
N ASN A 44 56.18 3.43 -36.50
CA ASN A 44 54.73 3.35 -36.73
C ASN A 44 54.13 2.13 -36.02
N GLU A 45 54.79 0.97 -36.07
CA GLU A 45 54.37 -0.21 -35.31
C GLU A 45 54.38 0.08 -33.80
N GLY A 46 55.44 0.71 -33.29
CA GLY A 46 55.54 1.09 -31.88
C GLY A 46 54.42 2.03 -31.42
N LEU A 47 54.04 3.00 -32.25
CA LEU A 47 52.92 3.90 -31.98
C LEU A 47 51.56 3.18 -32.00
N GLN A 48 51.35 2.24 -32.91
CA GLN A 48 50.13 1.42 -32.93
C GLN A 48 50.01 0.54 -31.68
N GLN A 49 51.12 -0.06 -31.25
CA GLN A 49 51.17 -0.84 -30.01
C GLN A 49 50.89 0.04 -28.78
N LEU A 50 51.43 1.28 -28.74
CA LEU A 50 51.13 2.23 -27.66
C LEU A 50 49.65 2.61 -27.61
N SER A 51 49.06 2.94 -28.75
CA SER A 51 47.63 3.25 -28.86
C SER A 51 46.78 2.09 -28.34
N THR A 52 47.11 0.87 -28.73
CA THR A 52 46.45 -0.36 -28.26
C THR A 52 46.60 -0.52 -26.75
N HIS A 53 47.80 -0.32 -26.20
CA HIS A 53 48.04 -0.41 -24.76
C HIS A 53 47.28 0.66 -23.98
N GLN A 54 47.22 1.90 -24.48
CA GLN A 54 46.45 2.99 -23.86
C GLN A 54 44.95 2.67 -23.85
N HIS A 55 44.42 2.15 -24.95
CA HIS A 55 43.02 1.72 -25.02
C HIS A 55 42.73 0.58 -24.04
N ASN A 56 43.60 -0.43 -23.99
CA ASN A 56 43.47 -1.53 -23.04
C ASN A 56 43.57 -1.05 -21.58
N HIS A 57 44.48 -0.12 -21.28
CA HIS A 57 44.62 0.44 -19.95
C HIS A 57 43.36 1.21 -19.52
N ALA A 58 42.82 2.06 -20.40
CA ALA A 58 41.57 2.77 -20.13
C ALA A 58 40.41 1.79 -19.87
N ARG A 59 40.33 0.70 -20.65
CA ARG A 59 39.36 -0.38 -20.43
C ARG A 59 39.56 -1.11 -19.10
N ILE A 60 40.80 -1.39 -18.69
CA ILE A 60 41.08 -2.01 -17.40
C ILE A 60 40.66 -1.08 -16.26
N GLN A 61 40.90 0.23 -16.39
CA GLN A 61 40.45 1.20 -15.40
C GLN A 61 38.92 1.26 -15.30
N SER A 62 38.20 1.26 -16.44
CA SER A 62 36.74 1.23 -16.41
C SER A 62 36.21 -0.05 -15.76
N LEU A 63 36.80 -1.21 -16.08
CA LEU A 63 36.42 -2.49 -15.47
C LEU A 63 36.66 -2.50 -13.95
N ARG A 64 37.76 -1.90 -13.48
CA ARG A 64 38.03 -1.75 -12.03
C ARG A 64 36.97 -0.89 -11.35
N LEU A 65 36.62 0.25 -11.94
CA LEU A 65 35.55 1.10 -11.42
C LEU A 65 34.24 0.33 -11.32
N THR A 66 33.88 -0.43 -12.36
CA THR A 66 32.67 -1.27 -12.35
C THR A 66 32.69 -2.33 -11.26
N ILE A 67 33.83 -3.00 -11.03
CA ILE A 67 33.98 -3.99 -9.96
C ILE A 67 33.81 -3.32 -8.59
N ASP A 68 34.45 -2.17 -8.37
CA ASP A 68 34.35 -1.43 -7.11
C ASP A 68 32.90 -0.97 -6.85
N GLN A 69 32.19 -0.53 -7.88
CA GLN A 69 30.76 -0.18 -7.80
C GLN A 69 29.89 -1.39 -7.45
N GLN A 70 30.12 -2.53 -8.11
CA GLN A 70 29.36 -3.76 -7.84
C GLN A 70 29.63 -4.28 -6.41
N ASN A 71 30.87 -4.23 -5.95
CA ASN A 71 31.23 -4.59 -4.58
C ASN A 71 30.53 -3.70 -3.57
N ALA A 72 30.48 -2.38 -3.79
CA ALA A 72 29.74 -1.46 -2.93
C ALA A 72 28.25 -1.82 -2.85
N SER A 73 27.62 -2.13 -3.99
CA SER A 73 26.22 -2.57 -4.01
C SER A 73 25.99 -3.89 -3.25
N ILE A 74 26.91 -4.86 -3.35
CA ILE A 74 26.83 -6.11 -2.59
C ILE A 74 26.96 -5.83 -1.10
N THR A 75 27.88 -4.97 -0.68
CA THR A 75 28.03 -4.62 0.74
C THR A 75 26.81 -3.87 1.27
N ASP A 76 26.22 -2.97 0.48
CA ASP A 76 25.03 -2.21 0.85
C ASP A 76 23.81 -3.14 1.01
N THR A 77 23.61 -4.08 0.07
CA THR A 77 22.53 -5.05 0.17
C THR A 77 22.70 -6.02 1.34
N LEU A 78 23.93 -6.49 1.61
CA LEU A 78 24.20 -7.35 2.77
C LEU A 78 24.01 -6.61 4.10
N THR A 79 24.40 -5.34 4.18
CA THR A 79 24.18 -4.53 5.38
C THR A 79 22.70 -4.22 5.59
N ALA A 80 21.93 -3.95 4.52
CA ALA A 80 20.48 -3.78 4.58
C ALA A 80 19.76 -5.09 4.99
N LEU A 81 20.19 -6.24 4.49
CA LEU A 81 19.63 -7.53 4.91
C LEU A 81 19.97 -7.82 6.38
N ALA A 82 21.19 -7.50 6.80
CA ALA A 82 21.60 -7.66 8.19
C ALA A 82 20.80 -6.73 9.14
N SER A 83 20.56 -5.47 8.75
CA SER A 83 19.76 -4.53 9.56
C SER A 83 18.30 -4.95 9.63
N THR A 84 17.68 -5.30 8.51
CA THR A 84 16.28 -5.79 8.50
C THR A 84 16.13 -7.07 9.31
N ARG A 85 17.13 -7.98 9.25
CA ARG A 85 17.15 -9.16 10.12
C ARG A 85 17.25 -8.77 11.59
N ALA A 86 18.10 -7.82 11.96
CA ALA A 86 18.21 -7.33 13.32
C ALA A 86 16.88 -6.70 13.79
N ASP A 87 16.23 -5.93 12.93
CA ASP A 87 14.94 -5.29 13.20
C ASP A 87 13.84 -6.34 13.40
N LEU A 88 13.74 -7.36 12.53
CA LEU A 88 12.76 -8.44 12.66
C LEU A 88 12.96 -9.25 13.93
N LEU A 89 14.21 -9.48 14.35
CA LEU A 89 14.51 -10.14 15.62
C LEU A 89 14.21 -9.24 16.82
N SER A 90 14.28 -7.91 16.66
CA SER A 90 13.94 -6.94 17.71
C SER A 90 12.43 -6.82 17.95
N ILE A 91 11.61 -7.13 16.93
CA ILE A 91 10.15 -7.13 17.08
C ILE A 91 9.80 -8.26 18.06
N PRO A 92 9.29 -7.96 19.27
CA PRO A 92 8.84 -9.00 20.17
C PRO A 92 7.69 -9.73 19.48
N SER A 93 7.89 -11.03 19.22
CA SER A 93 6.86 -11.86 18.62
C SER A 93 5.61 -11.80 19.49
N SER A 94 4.57 -11.10 19.03
CA SER A 94 3.23 -11.19 19.62
C SER A 94 2.62 -12.52 19.21
N LEU A 95 3.29 -13.61 19.58
CA LEU A 95 2.66 -14.92 19.61
C LEU A 95 1.39 -14.74 20.46
N PRO A 96 0.23 -15.23 19.97
CA PRO A 96 -0.99 -15.15 20.74
C PRO A 96 -0.69 -15.78 22.10
N GLN A 97 -0.82 -14.95 23.14
CA GLN A 97 -0.59 -15.36 24.51
C GLN A 97 -1.35 -16.66 24.74
N LYS A 98 -0.73 -17.66 25.38
CA LYS A 98 -1.36 -18.97 25.63
C LYS A 98 -2.69 -18.85 26.40
N ASP A 99 -2.87 -17.71 27.08
CA ASP A 99 -4.08 -17.32 27.81
C ASP A 99 -4.99 -16.35 27.03
N ALA A 100 -4.84 -16.26 25.70
CA ALA A 100 -5.72 -15.47 24.85
C ALA A 100 -7.16 -15.93 25.08
N ARG A 101 -8.00 -15.01 25.56
CA ARG A 101 -9.43 -15.28 25.75
C ARG A 101 -10.02 -15.69 24.41
N ASN A 102 -10.44 -16.93 24.30
CA ASN A 102 -11.16 -17.41 23.14
C ASN A 102 -12.53 -16.72 23.11
N VAL A 103 -12.74 -15.82 22.15
CA VAL A 103 -14.02 -15.14 21.94
C VAL A 103 -14.87 -16.01 21.02
N PRO A 104 -16.02 -16.54 21.47
CA PRO A 104 -16.85 -17.40 20.64
C PRO A 104 -17.44 -16.60 19.46
N TYR A 105 -17.51 -17.25 18.30
CA TYR A 105 -17.97 -16.63 17.05
C TYR A 105 -19.34 -15.95 17.16
N ASN A 106 -20.27 -16.56 17.90
CA ASN A 106 -21.63 -16.03 18.04
C ASN A 106 -21.65 -14.70 18.78
N GLU A 107 -20.86 -14.56 19.86
CA GLU A 107 -20.74 -13.30 20.60
C GLU A 107 -20.07 -12.22 19.75
N LEU A 108 -19.04 -12.59 18.98
CA LEU A 108 -18.39 -11.67 18.05
C LEU A 108 -19.38 -11.16 16.99
N LEU A 109 -20.18 -12.05 16.41
CA LEU A 109 -21.12 -11.71 15.36
C LEU A 109 -22.29 -10.87 15.90
N ASP A 110 -22.81 -11.20 17.08
CA ASP A 110 -23.87 -10.42 17.72
C ASP A 110 -23.38 -9.05 18.18
N TYR A 111 -22.14 -8.96 18.68
CA TYR A 111 -21.50 -7.68 18.97
C TYR A 111 -21.30 -6.86 17.69
N ALA A 112 -20.77 -7.47 16.63
CA ALA A 112 -20.59 -6.85 15.32
C ALA A 112 -21.92 -6.30 14.76
N LYS A 113 -23.02 -7.06 14.86
CA LYS A 113 -24.37 -6.59 14.48
C LYS A 113 -24.86 -5.41 15.31
N ARG A 114 -24.50 -5.33 16.59
CA ARG A 114 -24.90 -4.21 17.47
C ARG A 114 -24.13 -2.95 17.14
N ILE A 115 -22.82 -3.05 16.90
CA ILE A 115 -21.98 -1.90 16.58
C ILE A 115 -22.14 -1.42 15.13
N SER A 116 -22.55 -2.29 14.18
CA SER A 116 -22.68 -1.92 12.77
C SER A 116 -23.62 -0.72 12.53
N ARG A 117 -24.68 -0.59 13.34
CA ARG A 117 -25.60 0.56 13.31
C ARG A 117 -24.94 1.88 13.75
N TYR A 118 -23.89 1.80 14.55
CA TYR A 118 -23.16 2.94 15.12
C TYR A 118 -21.76 3.09 14.51
N THR A 119 -21.42 2.31 13.50
CA THR A 119 -20.14 2.38 12.81
C THR A 119 -20.37 2.57 11.33
N VAL A 120 -20.08 3.77 10.83
CA VAL A 120 -20.13 4.07 9.40
C VAL A 120 -18.74 3.79 8.80
N PRO A 121 -18.64 3.06 7.67
CA PRO A 121 -17.36 2.82 7.00
C PRO A 121 -16.67 4.14 6.66
N PRO A 122 -15.32 4.19 6.65
CA PRO A 122 -14.55 5.41 6.43
C PRO A 122 -14.96 6.18 5.15
N ALA A 123 -15.42 5.47 4.11
CA ALA A 123 -15.83 6.03 2.84
C ALA A 123 -17.11 6.90 2.89
N PHE A 124 -17.95 6.74 3.92
CA PHE A 124 -19.21 7.47 4.08
C PHE A 124 -19.13 8.57 5.15
N ARG A 125 -17.94 8.83 5.71
CA ARG A 125 -17.72 9.94 6.62
C ARG A 125 -17.59 11.22 5.79
N HIS A 126 -18.40 12.23 6.09
CA HIS A 126 -18.16 13.57 5.57
C HIS A 126 -16.76 14.03 5.96
N ALA A 127 -15.99 14.52 5.00
CA ALA A 127 -14.74 15.20 5.27
C ALA A 127 -15.06 16.42 6.14
N LEU A 128 -14.71 16.34 7.42
CA LEU A 128 -14.81 17.47 8.32
C LEU A 128 -14.04 18.64 7.67
N PRO A 129 -14.62 19.84 7.50
CA PRO A 129 -13.87 20.98 6.99
C PRO A 129 -12.62 21.15 7.87
N PRO A 130 -11.44 21.40 7.27
CA PRO A 130 -10.18 21.38 8.00
C PRO A 130 -10.25 22.36 9.16
N ALA A 131 -10.30 21.82 10.38
CA ALA A 131 -10.08 22.61 11.57
C ALA A 131 -8.67 23.22 11.46
N GLN A 132 -8.59 24.53 11.66
CA GLN A 132 -7.36 25.32 11.66
C GLN A 132 -6.28 24.67 12.54
N PRO A 133 -4.99 24.85 12.19
CA PRO A 133 -3.91 24.00 12.66
C PRO A 133 -3.67 24.14 14.17
N ALA A 134 -3.93 23.06 14.91
CA ALA A 134 -3.37 22.86 16.24
C ALA A 134 -2.26 21.80 16.16
N ILE A 135 -1.01 22.29 16.26
CA ILE A 135 0.25 21.69 16.75
C ILE A 135 0.54 20.21 16.38
N PRO A 136 1.64 19.92 15.67
CA PRO A 136 1.94 18.58 15.15
C PRO A 136 2.40 17.60 16.24
N ALA A 137 1.69 16.49 16.38
CA ALA A 137 2.23 15.25 16.95
C ALA A 137 2.72 14.39 15.79
N ALA A 138 4.04 14.29 15.64
CA ALA A 138 4.70 13.41 14.69
C ALA A 138 4.47 11.94 15.06
N VAL A 139 4.03 11.12 14.10
CA VAL A 139 4.38 9.70 13.99
C VAL A 139 4.39 9.34 12.49
N ASN A 140 5.56 8.86 12.05
CA ASN A 140 5.89 8.38 10.72
C ASN A 140 5.10 7.11 10.34
N GLY A 141 4.87 6.92 9.04
CA GLY A 141 4.39 5.66 8.47
C GLY A 141 4.05 5.78 7.00
N ASP A 142 5.10 5.67 6.18
CA ASP A 142 5.15 5.59 4.72
C ASP A 142 4.14 4.58 4.10
N THR A 143 3.33 5.01 3.12
CA THR A 143 2.80 4.12 2.08
C THR A 143 2.78 4.82 0.72
N VAL A 144 3.76 4.43 -0.09
CA VAL A 144 3.86 4.69 -1.53
C VAL A 144 2.63 4.09 -2.24
N ALA A 145 2.03 4.91 -3.11
CA ALA A 145 0.96 4.53 -4.02
C ALA A 145 1.47 3.56 -5.11
N VAL A 146 0.70 2.51 -5.37
CA VAL A 146 0.75 1.74 -6.62
C VAL A 146 -0.69 1.64 -7.12
N GLU A 147 -0.90 2.12 -8.35
CA GLU A 147 -2.13 2.07 -9.14
C GLU A 147 -2.35 0.70 -9.82
N GLU A 148 -3.57 0.58 -10.37
CA GLU A 148 -4.13 -0.48 -11.23
C GLU A 148 -4.64 -1.74 -10.49
N GLY A 149 -5.85 -2.24 -10.68
CA GLY A 149 -6.95 -1.92 -11.59
C GLY A 149 -7.83 -3.18 -11.67
N ALA A 150 -9.13 -3.08 -11.37
CA ALA A 150 -10.09 -4.15 -11.68
C ALA A 150 -11.52 -3.59 -11.63
N GLU A 151 -12.13 -3.50 -12.81
CA GLU A 151 -13.53 -3.21 -13.06
C GLU A 151 -14.43 -4.29 -12.44
N ASP A 152 -15.53 -3.88 -11.79
CA ASP A 152 -16.77 -4.67 -11.81
C ASP A 152 -17.96 -3.71 -11.80
N SER A 153 -18.59 -3.60 -12.97
CA SER A 153 -19.75 -2.78 -13.25
C SER A 153 -21.02 -3.52 -12.82
N LYS A 154 -21.67 -3.03 -11.76
CA LYS A 154 -23.09 -3.29 -11.54
C LYS A 154 -23.90 -2.08 -11.97
N GLU A 155 -24.54 -2.23 -13.12
CA GLU A 155 -25.59 -1.34 -13.61
C GLU A 155 -26.78 -1.37 -12.62
N GLU A 156 -26.95 -0.29 -11.86
CA GLU A 156 -28.26 0.12 -11.37
C GLU A 156 -28.74 1.30 -12.21
N LYS A 157 -29.97 1.20 -12.72
CA LYS A 157 -30.59 2.18 -13.60
C LYS A 157 -30.81 3.50 -12.86
N GLU A 158 -29.82 4.38 -12.94
CA GLU A 158 -29.97 5.79 -12.54
C GLU A 158 -30.84 6.54 -13.55
N GLY A 159 -31.79 7.31 -13.04
CA GLY A 159 -32.58 8.24 -13.85
C GLY A 159 -31.68 9.30 -14.47
N MET A 160 -32.01 9.72 -15.70
CA MET A 160 -31.19 10.57 -16.59
C MET A 160 -30.76 11.95 -16.01
N GLY A 161 -31.13 12.28 -14.77
CA GLY A 161 -30.77 13.54 -14.09
C GLY A 161 -29.52 13.49 -13.20
N THR A 162 -29.06 12.32 -12.72
CA THR A 162 -27.89 12.22 -11.81
C THR A 162 -26.57 11.98 -12.55
N ALA A 163 -26.64 11.57 -13.83
CA ALA A 163 -25.48 11.20 -14.63
C ALA A 163 -24.58 12.39 -15.05
N SER A 164 -25.07 13.64 -14.99
CA SER A 164 -24.31 14.85 -15.38
C SER A 164 -23.61 15.56 -14.21
N LEU A 165 -23.80 15.05 -12.99
CA LEU A 165 -23.24 15.66 -11.77
C LEU A 165 -21.87 15.05 -11.46
N GLU A 166 -20.94 15.89 -10.98
CA GLU A 166 -19.64 15.43 -10.48
C GLU A 166 -19.83 14.51 -9.26
N ASP A 167 -18.87 13.60 -9.00
CA ASP A 167 -18.98 12.62 -7.90
C ASP A 167 -19.24 13.26 -6.53
N ILE A 168 -18.77 14.50 -6.36
CA ILE A 168 -18.98 15.32 -5.15
C ILE A 168 -20.45 15.75 -5.04
N GLU A 169 -21.06 16.15 -6.14
CA GLU A 169 -22.45 16.60 -6.22
C GLU A 169 -23.42 15.42 -6.08
N ARG A 170 -23.06 14.26 -6.64
CA ARG A 170 -23.81 12.99 -6.45
C ARG A 170 -23.81 12.56 -4.98
N LYS A 171 -22.67 12.68 -4.30
CA LYS A 171 -22.57 12.40 -2.85
C LYS A 171 -23.45 13.31 -2.01
N TRP A 172 -23.73 14.53 -2.46
CA TRP A 172 -24.62 15.46 -1.74
C TRP A 172 -26.10 15.12 -1.90
N LEU A 173 -26.45 14.40 -2.96
CA LEU A 173 -27.82 13.96 -3.27
C LEU A 173 -28.18 12.61 -2.67
N ASP A 174 -27.20 11.84 -2.17
CA ASP A 174 -27.46 10.59 -1.46
C ASP A 174 -28.10 10.90 -0.09
N PRO A 175 -29.37 10.49 0.15
CA PRO A 175 -30.05 10.76 1.42
C PRO A 175 -29.32 10.14 2.64
N LEU A 176 -28.44 9.17 2.42
CA LEU A 176 -27.65 8.54 3.48
C LEU A 176 -26.46 9.41 3.92
N THR A 177 -25.95 10.30 3.06
CA THR A 177 -24.89 11.24 3.45
C THR A 177 -25.45 12.35 4.33
N GLN A 178 -26.74 12.70 4.25
CA GLN A 178 -27.31 13.79 5.04
C GLN A 178 -27.44 13.50 6.55
N ILE A 179 -27.13 12.28 7.00
CA ILE A 179 -27.16 11.92 8.44
C ILE A 179 -25.78 12.20 9.05
N PRO A 180 -25.65 13.21 9.95
CA PRO A 180 -24.38 13.48 10.60
C PRO A 180 -23.98 12.30 11.49
N PHE A 181 -22.94 11.57 11.08
CA PHE A 181 -22.33 10.55 11.91
C PHE A 181 -21.55 11.22 13.05
N VAL A 182 -22.05 11.08 14.28
CA VAL A 182 -21.31 11.46 15.50
C VAL A 182 -20.77 10.19 16.14
N PRO A 183 -19.45 9.96 16.17
CA PRO A 183 -18.86 8.69 16.62
C PRO A 183 -18.96 8.46 18.14
N TRP A 184 -19.43 9.44 18.89
CA TRP A 184 -19.64 9.37 20.33
C TRP A 184 -21.11 9.66 20.68
N VAL A 185 -21.50 9.24 21.88
CA VAL A 185 -22.85 9.47 22.41
C VAL A 185 -23.15 10.97 22.42
N SER A 186 -24.32 11.38 21.90
CA SER A 186 -24.70 12.79 21.86
C SER A 186 -24.99 13.35 23.25
N ASP A 187 -24.73 14.65 23.43
CA ASP A 187 -25.00 15.37 24.68
C ASP A 187 -26.48 15.28 25.10
N GLU A 188 -27.41 15.30 24.15
CA GLU A 188 -28.84 15.08 24.43
C GLU A 188 -29.12 13.69 25.01
N THR A 189 -28.42 12.65 24.54
CA THR A 189 -28.59 11.28 25.06
C THR A 189 -28.04 11.17 26.47
N ILE A 190 -26.95 11.87 26.77
CA ILE A 190 -26.36 11.95 28.11
C ILE A 190 -27.33 12.67 29.06
N LYS A 191 -27.86 13.82 28.63
CA LYS A 191 -28.80 14.65 29.42
C LYS A 191 -30.15 13.99 29.67
N ARG A 192 -30.62 13.13 28.77
CA ARG A 192 -31.84 12.33 28.95
C ARG A 192 -31.60 10.99 29.63
N GLY A 193 -30.34 10.63 29.85
CA GLY A 193 -29.98 9.35 30.46
C GLY A 193 -30.20 9.33 31.97
N ALA A 194 -30.29 8.12 32.53
CA ALA A 194 -30.45 7.91 33.97
C ALA A 194 -29.36 8.60 34.81
N LEU A 195 -28.15 8.78 34.25
CA LEU A 195 -27.07 9.48 34.92
C LEU A 195 -27.39 10.95 35.19
N ALA A 196 -27.98 11.66 34.22
CA ALA A 196 -28.37 13.06 34.37
C ALA A 196 -29.56 13.21 35.32
N GLU A 197 -30.48 12.25 35.32
CA GLU A 197 -31.59 12.19 36.27
C GLU A 197 -31.10 12.03 37.71
N ILE A 198 -30.18 11.09 37.96
CA ILE A 198 -29.54 10.90 39.27
C ILE A 198 -28.83 12.18 39.71
N GLN A 199 -28.08 12.83 38.81
CA GLN A 199 -27.42 14.09 39.13
C GLN A 199 -28.44 15.18 39.53
N SER A 200 -29.58 15.27 38.82
CA SER A 200 -30.64 16.23 39.15
C SER A 200 -31.31 15.96 40.50
N MET A 201 -31.41 14.69 40.92
CA MET A 201 -31.93 14.30 42.24
C MET A 201 -30.96 14.70 43.35
N VAL A 202 -29.68 14.41 43.14
CA VAL A 202 -28.61 14.81 44.06
C VAL A 202 -28.53 16.34 44.20
N GLU A 203 -28.67 17.08 43.10
CA GLU A 203 -28.70 18.56 43.11
C GLU A 203 -29.95 19.12 43.83
N ARG A 204 -31.07 18.39 43.81
CA ARG A 204 -32.30 18.71 44.56
C ARG A 204 -32.18 18.36 46.05
N GLY A 205 -31.15 17.61 46.45
CA GLY A 205 -30.94 17.13 47.81
C GLY A 205 -31.75 15.87 48.15
N ASP A 206 -32.32 15.21 47.13
CA ASP A 206 -33.02 13.93 47.27
C ASP A 206 -32.02 12.77 47.11
N ASP A 207 -32.04 11.82 48.03
CA ASP A 207 -31.08 10.71 48.08
C ASP A 207 -31.41 9.64 47.01
N PRO A 208 -30.52 9.36 46.04
CA PRO A 208 -30.83 8.52 44.88
C PRO A 208 -31.05 7.03 45.22
N GLU A 209 -30.59 6.58 46.39
CA GLU A 209 -30.77 5.18 46.83
C GLU A 209 -32.21 4.89 47.32
N ASN A 210 -32.95 5.91 47.77
CA ASN A 210 -34.28 5.74 48.36
C ASN A 210 -35.42 5.60 47.34
N MET A 211 -35.18 5.98 46.07
CA MET A 211 -36.17 5.90 44.96
C MET A 211 -36.07 4.60 44.13
N GLY A 212 -35.01 3.81 44.31
CA GLY A 212 -34.68 2.66 43.46
C GLY A 212 -35.56 1.41 43.56
N ALA A 213 -36.61 1.40 44.39
CA ALA A 213 -37.40 0.18 44.65
C ALA A 213 -38.92 0.28 44.40
N GLY A 214 -39.49 1.48 44.16
CA GLY A 214 -40.97 1.62 44.12
C GLY A 214 -41.55 2.55 43.06
N GLY A 215 -40.88 3.64 42.69
CA GLY A 215 -41.54 4.74 41.95
C GLY A 215 -41.71 4.55 40.42
N SER A 216 -40.96 3.66 39.78
CA SER A 216 -40.90 3.59 38.30
C SER A 216 -42.04 2.80 37.63
N LYS A 217 -42.86 2.07 38.41
CA LYS A 217 -44.00 1.30 37.88
C LYS A 217 -45.33 2.05 37.91
N GLU A 218 -45.51 2.99 38.83
CA GLU A 218 -46.81 3.63 39.06
C GLU A 218 -47.04 4.84 38.13
N GLU A 219 -46.00 5.62 37.82
CA GLU A 219 -46.17 6.83 37.00
C GLU A 219 -46.34 6.53 35.50
N LYS A 220 -45.67 5.48 34.98
CA LYS A 220 -45.92 4.99 33.61
C LYS A 220 -47.29 4.35 33.42
N GLY A 221 -47.86 3.77 34.49
CA GLY A 221 -49.21 3.20 34.49
C GLY A 221 -50.27 4.28 34.28
N GLN A 222 -50.15 5.42 34.98
CA GLN A 222 -51.13 6.51 34.86
C GLN A 222 -51.11 7.20 33.49
N THR A 223 -49.94 7.33 32.84
CA THR A 223 -49.89 7.89 31.47
C THR A 223 -50.42 6.95 30.38
N MET A 224 -50.35 5.63 30.57
CA MET A 224 -50.94 4.67 29.62
C MET A 224 -52.45 4.52 29.84
N GLU A 225 -52.93 4.60 31.08
CA GLU A 225 -54.35 4.47 31.42
C GLU A 225 -55.20 5.64 30.89
N ILE A 226 -54.62 6.85 30.83
CA ILE A 226 -55.29 8.03 30.22
C ILE A 226 -55.37 7.88 28.69
N GLY A 227 -54.33 7.34 28.03
CA GLY A 227 -54.32 7.13 26.58
C GLY A 227 -55.20 5.97 26.10
N GLU A 228 -55.26 4.85 26.83
CA GLU A 228 -56.13 3.72 26.48
C GLU A 228 -57.62 4.03 26.67
N SER A 229 -57.97 5.00 27.52
CA SER A 229 -59.37 5.42 27.72
C SER A 229 -59.94 6.26 26.55
N GLU A 230 -59.08 6.91 25.76
CA GLU A 230 -59.49 7.68 24.57
C GLU A 230 -59.64 6.78 23.32
N ASP A 231 -58.84 5.72 23.20
CA ASP A 231 -58.87 4.80 22.05
C ASP A 231 -59.97 3.71 22.14
N ALA A 232 -60.50 3.43 23.34
CA ALA A 232 -61.55 2.44 23.55
C ALA A 232 -62.97 2.91 23.14
N ALA A 233 -63.18 4.21 22.89
CA ALA A 233 -64.48 4.75 22.47
C ALA A 233 -64.73 4.67 20.95
N GLY A 234 -63.77 4.21 20.15
CA GLY A 234 -63.78 4.32 18.68
C GLY A 234 -63.99 3.05 17.85
N LYS A 235 -64.20 1.86 18.45
CA LYS A 235 -64.24 0.58 17.71
C LYS A 235 -65.33 -0.38 18.19
N GLU A 236 -66.59 0.02 18.02
CA GLU A 236 -67.69 -0.94 17.76
C GLU A 236 -68.11 -0.77 16.29
N GLY A 237 -67.68 -1.71 15.44
CA GLY A 237 -68.03 -1.70 14.01
C GLY A 237 -67.26 -2.75 13.20
N ASP A 238 -68.00 -3.76 12.76
CA ASP A 238 -67.71 -4.73 11.70
C ASP A 238 -66.89 -6.01 11.98
N ILE A 239 -67.67 -7.08 12.10
CA ILE A 239 -67.35 -8.51 11.99
C ILE A 239 -67.52 -8.93 10.52
N SER A 240 -66.67 -9.86 10.04
CA SER A 240 -66.85 -10.87 8.96
C SER A 240 -65.76 -10.78 7.90
N ALA A 241 -65.25 -11.83 7.27
CA ALA A 241 -65.30 -13.28 7.36
C ALA A 241 -64.24 -13.80 6.35
N ASP A 242 -64.03 -15.12 6.31
CA ASP A 242 -63.36 -15.90 5.25
C ASP A 242 -61.82 -15.95 5.34
N GLY A 243 -61.11 -17.09 5.39
CA GLY A 243 -61.45 -18.45 5.00
C GLY A 243 -60.59 -18.86 3.79
N GLY A 244 -59.45 -19.53 3.99
CA GLY A 244 -58.73 -20.16 2.86
C GLY A 244 -57.28 -20.60 3.09
N MET A 245 -57.04 -21.90 2.82
CA MET A 245 -55.82 -22.63 2.36
C MET A 245 -54.42 -21.99 2.55
N GLY A 246 -53.34 -22.70 2.90
CA GLY A 246 -52.96 -24.09 2.67
C GLY A 246 -51.44 -24.16 2.33
N MET A 247 -50.85 -25.36 2.42
CA MET A 247 -49.54 -25.79 1.88
C MET A 247 -48.24 -25.49 2.65
N GLN A 248 -47.89 -26.46 3.50
CA GLN A 248 -46.73 -27.37 3.34
C GLN A 248 -45.38 -26.78 2.87
N ARG A 249 -44.53 -26.60 3.87
CA ARG A 249 -43.07 -26.46 3.90
C ARG A 249 -42.35 -27.49 2.99
N ARG A 250 -41.58 -27.01 2.01
CA ARG A 250 -40.49 -27.77 1.37
C ARG A 250 -39.15 -27.28 1.92
N GLU A 251 -38.35 -28.23 2.36
CA GLU A 251 -36.95 -28.04 2.75
C GLU A 251 -36.07 -28.15 1.50
N GLU A 252 -35.32 -27.10 1.17
CA GLU A 252 -34.24 -27.16 0.19
C GLU A 252 -32.93 -26.78 0.88
N LYS A 253 -31.98 -27.72 0.85
CA LYS A 253 -30.62 -27.56 1.36
C LYS A 253 -29.82 -26.69 0.38
N PRO A 254 -28.92 -25.80 0.85
CA PRO A 254 -28.15 -24.94 -0.03
C PRO A 254 -27.11 -25.73 -0.84
N LYS A 255 -26.99 -25.38 -2.13
CA LYS A 255 -25.94 -25.85 -3.05
C LYS A 255 -24.59 -25.38 -2.55
N VAL A 256 -23.71 -26.34 -2.26
CA VAL A 256 -22.29 -26.14 -1.97
C VAL A 256 -21.62 -25.83 -3.29
N PHE A 257 -21.09 -24.61 -3.44
CA PHE A 257 -20.20 -24.24 -4.54
C PHE A 257 -18.86 -24.93 -4.24
N GLY A 258 -18.49 -25.92 -5.05
CA GLY A 258 -17.25 -26.68 -4.88
C GLY A 258 -16.65 -26.99 -6.24
N GLY A 259 -15.37 -26.67 -6.39
CA GLY A 259 -14.51 -27.25 -7.42
C GLY A 259 -14.25 -26.37 -8.63
N LEU A 260 -13.40 -25.37 -8.44
CA LEU A 260 -12.53 -24.82 -9.48
C LEU A 260 -11.52 -25.92 -9.85
N ASP A 261 -11.83 -26.70 -10.88
CA ASP A 261 -10.99 -27.79 -11.41
C ASP A 261 -9.99 -27.20 -12.42
N LEU A 262 -8.87 -26.68 -11.90
CA LEU A 262 -7.66 -26.36 -12.67
C LEU A 262 -6.52 -27.21 -12.12
N TYR A 263 -6.44 -28.48 -12.53
CA TYR A 263 -5.19 -29.24 -12.52
C TYR A 263 -5.34 -30.49 -13.42
N ASP A 264 -4.65 -30.49 -14.56
CA ASP A 264 -4.44 -31.65 -15.43
C ASP A 264 -3.04 -32.22 -15.11
N PRO A 265 -2.91 -33.35 -14.38
CA PRO A 265 -1.64 -33.85 -13.88
C PRO A 265 -1.05 -35.01 -14.71
N ASP A 266 -1.24 -35.08 -16.03
CA ASP A 266 -0.63 -36.11 -16.88
C ASP A 266 0.25 -35.53 -18.00
N SER A 267 1.29 -34.77 -17.62
CA SER A 267 2.47 -34.57 -18.46
C SER A 267 3.72 -35.04 -17.72
N PRO A 268 4.16 -36.30 -17.92
CA PRO A 268 5.51 -36.73 -17.56
C PRO A 268 6.51 -36.26 -18.63
N ASP A 269 7.45 -35.44 -18.19
CA ASP A 269 8.77 -35.24 -18.81
C ASP A 269 9.63 -36.54 -18.68
N VAL A 270 10.83 -36.48 -19.28
CA VAL A 270 11.98 -37.43 -19.22
C VAL A 270 11.91 -38.50 -20.35
N ASP A 271 12.85 -38.59 -21.31
CA ASP A 271 14.28 -38.86 -21.13
C ASP A 271 15.24 -38.16 -22.11
N ASP A 272 16.38 -37.76 -21.55
CA ASP A 272 17.70 -37.54 -22.19
C ASP A 272 18.25 -38.86 -22.79
N ASP A 273 18.76 -38.78 -24.03
CA ASP A 273 20.04 -39.36 -24.51
C ASP A 273 20.33 -38.92 -25.96
#